data_AF-A0A9Q9HLP1-F1
#
_entry.id   AF-A0A9Q9HLP1-F1
#
_cell.length_a   1.000
_cell.length_b   1.000
_cell.length_c   1.000
_cell.angle_alpha   90.00
_cell.angle_beta   90.00
_cell.angle_gamma   90.00
#
_symmetry.space_group_name_H-M   'P 1'
#
loop_
_entity.id
_entity.type
_entity.pdbx_description
1 polymer ?
#
loop_
_entity_poly.entity_id
_entity_poly.type
_entity_poly.pdbx_seq_one_letter_code
_entity_poly.pdbx_strand_id
1 'polypeptide(L)' 'MLKSIKFAALAVAGAAALSACAQQEEEVVYTSPEEAYCVQTGGQYVLRSGKAGTIGVCILPDGQERDALAYYRENNPA' A
#
# COMPACT_ATOMS: atom_id res chain seq x y z
N MET A 1 16.29 -24.17 -28.15
CA MET A 1 16.67 -23.90 -29.55
C MET A 1 16.01 -22.60 -29.98
N LEU A 2 16.83 -21.55 -30.07
CA LEU A 2 16.43 -20.16 -30.32
C LEU A 2 15.90 -20.02 -31.76
N LYS A 3 14.59 -19.83 -31.93
CA LYS A 3 14.00 -19.58 -33.26
C LYS A 3 13.91 -18.07 -33.46
N SER A 4 14.80 -17.57 -34.29
CA SER A 4 14.94 -16.18 -34.70
C SER A 4 13.66 -15.66 -35.35
N ILE A 5 12.92 -14.79 -34.65
CA ILE A 5 11.82 -14.03 -35.24
C ILE A 5 12.40 -12.71 -35.74
N LYS A 6 12.64 -12.67 -37.05
CA LYS A 6 13.05 -11.46 -37.77
C LYS A 6 11.89 -10.47 -37.73
N PHE A 7 12.20 -9.28 -37.23
CA PHE A 7 11.35 -8.10 -37.30
C PHE A 7 10.93 -7.85 -38.75
N ALA A 8 9.64 -8.06 -39.05
CA ALA A 8 9.00 -7.51 -40.22
C ALA A 8 8.13 -6.36 -39.73
N ALA A 9 8.58 -5.13 -40.03
CA ALA A 9 7.82 -3.92 -39.81
C ALA A 9 6.52 -3.99 -40.65
N LEU A 10 5.37 -4.04 -39.98
CA LEU A 10 4.08 -3.69 -40.57
C LEU A 10 3.56 -2.48 -39.79
N ALA A 11 3.72 -1.30 -40.39
CA ALA A 11 3.05 -0.09 -39.97
C ALA A 11 1.55 -0.27 -40.24
N VAL A 12 0.76 -0.47 -39.18
CA VAL A 12 -0.69 -0.39 -39.22
C VAL A 12 -1.13 0.68 -38.22
N ALA A 13 -1.66 1.75 -38.80
CA ALA A 13 -2.58 2.76 -38.28
C ALA A 13 -2.97 2.64 -36.79
N GLY A 14 -2.57 3.65 -36.01
CA GLY A 14 -3.09 3.89 -34.67
C GLY A 14 -4.56 4.32 -34.68
N ALA A 15 -5.35 3.72 -33.78
CA ALA A 15 -6.54 4.30 -33.13
C ALA A 15 -7.24 3.23 -32.25
N ALA A 16 -6.57 2.65 -31.24
CA ALA A 16 -7.25 1.74 -30.30
C ALA A 16 -6.55 1.53 -28.93
N ALA A 17 -5.71 2.47 -28.46
CA ALA A 17 -4.89 2.24 -27.26
C ALA A 17 -5.08 3.27 -26.13
N LEU A 18 -6.32 3.72 -25.88
CA LEU A 18 -6.60 4.70 -24.81
C LEU A 18 -7.39 4.17 -23.60
N SER A 19 -7.78 2.89 -23.54
CA SER A 19 -8.66 2.39 -22.47
C SER A 19 -8.06 1.31 -21.56
N ALA A 20 -6.74 1.31 -21.36
CA ALA A 20 -6.07 0.36 -20.46
C ALA A 20 -5.53 1.02 -19.15
N CYS A 21 -5.98 2.22 -18.80
CA CYS A 21 -5.94 2.70 -17.41
C CYS A 21 -7.27 2.35 -16.74
N ALA A 22 -7.68 1.07 -16.81
CA ALA A 22 -8.67 0.57 -15.86
C ALA A 22 -7.95 0.50 -14.52
N GLN A 23 -8.21 1.53 -13.73
CA GLN A 23 -7.74 1.73 -12.37
C GLN A 23 -7.71 0.38 -11.64
N GLN A 24 -6.50 -0.09 -11.34
CA GLN A 24 -6.32 -1.12 -10.33
C GLN A 24 -6.73 -0.46 -9.02
N GLU A 25 -8.00 -0.64 -8.64
CA GLU A 25 -8.47 -0.31 -7.31
C GLU A 25 -7.84 -1.35 -6.39
N GLU A 26 -6.65 -1.04 -5.88
CA GLU A 26 -5.96 -1.88 -4.92
C GLU A 26 -6.82 -1.89 -3.66
N GLU A 27 -7.52 -3.00 -3.43
CA GLU A 27 -8.29 -3.22 -2.22
C GLU A 27 -7.31 -3.23 -1.04
N VAL A 28 -7.25 -2.10 -0.33
CA VAL A 28 -6.39 -1.98 0.85
C VAL A 28 -7.00 -2.83 1.96
N VAL A 29 -6.41 -4.00 2.18
CA VAL A 29 -6.78 -4.90 3.28
C VAL A 29 -5.95 -4.52 4.51
N TYR A 30 -6.62 -4.03 5.55
CA TYR A 30 -6.00 -3.80 6.85
C TYR A 30 -6.04 -5.07 7.72
N THR A 31 -4.98 -5.35 8.46
CA THR A 31 -4.88 -6.55 9.32
C THR A 31 -5.40 -6.32 10.73
N SER A 32 -5.54 -5.06 11.18
CA SER A 32 -6.10 -4.71 12.48
C SER A 32 -6.78 -3.32 12.49
N PRO A 33 -7.63 -3.02 13.49
CA PRO A 33 -8.25 -1.70 13.65
C PRO A 33 -7.22 -0.57 13.81
N GLU A 34 -6.13 -0.82 14.55
CA GLU A 34 -5.09 0.18 14.77
C GLU A 34 -4.25 0.45 13.52
N GLU A 35 -4.02 -0.56 12.66
CA GLU A 35 -3.42 -0.36 11.34
C GLU A 35 -4.33 0.50 10.46
N ALA A 36 -5.61 0.13 10.38
CA ALA A 36 -6.60 0.85 9.60
C ALA A 36 -6.69 2.32 10.04
N TYR A 37 -6.72 2.57 11.35
CA TYR A 37 -6.80 3.92 11.90
C TYR A 37 -5.53 4.73 11.61
N CYS A 38 -4.35 4.12 11.75
CA CYS A 38 -3.09 4.79 11.43
C CYS A 38 -3.05 5.27 9.97
N VAL A 39 -3.38 4.39 9.02
CA VAL A 39 -3.34 4.74 7.59
C VAL A 39 -4.44 5.75 7.24
N GLN A 40 -5.65 5.60 7.76
CA GLN A 40 -6.75 6.53 7.50
C GLN A 40 -6.50 7.94 8.06
N THR A 41 -5.69 8.08 9.12
CA THR A 41 -5.27 9.38 9.67
C THR A 41 -4.07 9.98 8.96
N GLY A 42 -3.61 9.36 7.86
CA GLY A 42 -2.48 9.83 7.05
C GLY A 42 -1.11 9.38 7.58
N GLY A 43 -1.09 8.51 8.59
CA GLY A 43 0.14 7.91 9.11
C GLY A 43 0.61 6.71 8.28
N GLN A 44 1.83 6.27 8.57
CA GLN A 44 2.39 5.04 8.04
C GLN A 44 2.46 3.99 9.15
N TYR A 45 1.79 2.85 8.94
CA TYR A 45 1.85 1.71 9.86
C TYR A 45 3.09 0.85 9.56
N VAL A 46 3.90 0.55 10.58
CA VAL A 46 5.05 -0.34 10.47
C VAL A 46 5.07 -1.35 11.60
N LEU A 47 5.50 -2.58 11.29
CA LEU A 47 5.76 -3.59 12.31
C LEU A 47 7.21 -3.51 12.78
N ARG A 48 7.43 -3.50 14.09
CA ARG A 48 8.77 -3.52 14.69
C ARG A 48 8.94 -4.69 15.61
N SER A 49 9.92 -5.52 15.29
CA SER A 49 10.32 -6.66 16.12
C SER A 49 11.32 -6.24 17.19
N GLY A 50 11.11 -6.69 18.42
CA GLY A 50 12.02 -6.52 19.55
C GLY A 50 12.10 -7.77 20.40
N LYS A 51 12.84 -7.69 21.52
CA LYS A 51 12.99 -8.82 22.46
C LYS A 51 11.65 -9.29 23.05
N ALA A 52 10.67 -8.39 23.14
CA ALA A 52 9.34 -8.67 23.69
C ALA A 52 8.31 -9.11 22.64
N GLY A 53 8.71 -9.28 21.38
CA GLY A 53 7.82 -9.58 20.26
C GLY A 53 7.72 -8.43 19.26
N THR A 54 6.72 -8.52 18.38
CA THR A 54 6.46 -7.51 17.33
C THR A 54 5.33 -6.60 17.74
N ILE A 55 5.51 -5.29 17.58
CA ILE A 55 4.48 -4.27 17.83
C ILE A 55 4.17 -3.50 16.55
N GLY A 56 2.95 -2.96 16.47
CA GLY A 56 2.57 -1.98 15.47
C GLY A 56 2.97 -0.58 15.90
N VAL A 57 3.62 0.17 15.02
CA VAL A 57 3.97 1.58 15.23
C VAL A 57 3.29 2.40 14.15
N CYS A 58 2.63 3.49 14.55
CA CYS A 58 2.11 4.50 13.65
C CYS A 58 3.08 5.68 13.58
N ILE A 59 3.64 5.92 12.40
CA ILE A 59 4.44 7.11 12.09
C ILE A 59 3.47 8.18 11.58
N LEU A 60 3.24 9.21 12.38
CA LEU A 60 2.31 10.30 12.08
C LEU A 60 2.86 11.23 10.99
N PRO A 61 2.02 12.07 10.34
CA PRO A 61 2.45 12.98 9.28
C PRO A 61 3.53 13.98 9.69
N ASP A 62 3.63 14.31 10.98
CA ASP A 62 4.67 15.17 11.54
C ASP A 62 5.96 14.41 11.91
N GLY A 63 6.01 13.10 11.65
CA GLY A 63 7.12 12.22 11.96
C GLY A 63 7.11 11.66 13.38
N GLN A 64 6.13 12.01 14.23
CA GLN A 64 6.01 11.39 15.54
C GLN A 64 5.68 9.91 15.43
N GLU A 65 6.29 9.10 16.27
CA GLU A 65 6.02 7.67 16.32
C GLU A 65 5.21 7.33 17.57
N ARG A 66 4.11 6.60 17.37
CA ARG A 66 3.22 6.17 18.44
C ARG A 66 3.05 4.66 18.39
N ASP A 67 2.86 4.02 19.55
CA ASP A 67 2.32 2.66 19.58
C ASP A 67 0.93 2.69 18.93
N ALA A 68 0.72 1.89 17.89
CA ALA A 68 -0.48 2.00 17.06
C ALA A 68 -1.74 1.64 17.86
N LEU A 69 -1.68 0.62 18.72
CA LEU A 69 -2.82 0.18 19.51
C LEU A 69 -3.18 1.20 20.59
N ALA A 70 -2.19 1.79 21.25
CA ALA A 70 -2.41 2.87 22.22
C ALA A 70 -3.04 4.09 21.53
N TYR A 71 -2.47 4.53 20.40
CA TYR A 71 -3.01 5.64 19.62
C TYR A 71 -4.45 5.40 19.18
N TYR A 72 -4.76 4.19 18.69
CA TYR A 72 -6.12 3.81 18.36
C TYR A 72 -7.08 3.94 19.55
N ARG A 73 -6.71 3.42 20.73
CA ARG A 73 -7.57 3.45 21.93
C ARG A 73 -7.78 4.85 22.51
N GLU A 74 -6.75 5.69 22.47
CA GLU A 74 -6.86 7.10 22.90
C GLU A 74 -7.87 7.88 22.06
N ASN A 75 -7.95 7.55 20.76
CA ASN A 75 -8.81 8.24 19.80
C ASN A 75 -10.15 7.53 19.54
N ASN A 76 -10.32 6.32 20.05
CA ASN A 76 -11.54 5.51 19.94
C ASN A 76 -11.91 4.95 21.32
N PRO A 77 -12.28 5.81 22.29
CA PRO A 77 -12.71 5.36 23.61
C PRO A 77 -14.04 4.58 23.53
N ALA A 78 -14.23 3.67 24.47
CA ALA A 78 -15.44 2.83 24.58
C ALA A 78 -16.70 3.63 24.90
#